data_AF-A0A953JJA6-F1
#
_entry.id   AF-A0A953JJA6-F1
#
_cell.length_a   1.000
_cell.length_b   1.000
_cell.length_c   1.000
_cell.angle_alpha   90.00
_cell.angle_beta   90.00
_cell.angle_gamma   90.00
#
_symmetry.space_group_name_H-M   'P 1'
#
loop_
_entity.id
_entity.type
_entity.pdbx_description
1 polymer ?
#
loop_
_entity_poly.entity_id
_entity_poly.type
_entity_poly.pdbx_seq_one_letter_code
_entity_poly.pdbx_strand_id
1 'polypeptide(L)' 'AADALMTNFHLPKSTLFMLVCAFSGTERMRTAYAHAVAEGYRFYSYGDASLLFPAPEAVA' A
#
# COMPACT_ATOMS: atom_id res chain seq x y z
N ALA A 1 0.68 -0.81 -18.65
CA ALA A 1 0.96 -0.63 -17.21
C ALA A 1 -0.33 -0.20 -16.52
N ALA A 2 -0.41 -0.26 -15.19
CA ALA A 2 -1.58 0.22 -14.44
C ALA A 2 -1.28 1.61 -13.87
N ASP A 3 -2.23 2.55 -14.01
CA ASP A 3 -2.09 3.94 -13.56
C ASP A 3 -2.56 4.17 -12.11
N ALA A 4 -3.33 3.22 -11.57
CA ALA A 4 -3.78 3.19 -10.19
C ALA A 4 -4.06 1.75 -9.74
N LEU A 5 -4.05 1.51 -8.43
CA LEU A 5 -4.35 0.22 -7.82
C LEU A 5 -5.29 0.41 -6.62
N MET A 6 -6.43 -0.27 -6.65
CA MET A 6 -7.31 -0.41 -5.49
C MET A 6 -7.11 -1.80 -4.89
N THR A 7 -6.73 -1.88 -3.61
CA THR A 7 -6.43 -3.15 -2.93
C THR A 7 -6.63 -3.03 -1.41
N ASN A 8 -6.75 -4.15 -0.70
CA ASN A 8 -6.84 -4.18 0.77
C ASN A 8 -5.53 -3.73 1.44
N PHE A 9 -5.58 -3.52 2.77
CA PHE A 9 -4.38 -3.47 3.61
C PHE A 9 -3.85 -4.88 3.90
N HIS A 10 -2.59 -5.12 3.58
CA HIS A 10 -1.92 -6.43 3.62
C HIS A 10 -1.01 -6.56 4.85
N LEU A 11 -0.79 -7.76 5.36
CA LEU A 11 0.08 -7.95 6.52
C LEU A 11 1.54 -7.56 6.19
N PRO A 12 2.29 -7.02 7.18
CA PRO A 12 3.73 -6.80 7.04
C PRO A 12 4.43 -8.09 6.60
N LYS A 13 5.44 -7.94 5.72
CA LYS A 13 6.25 -9.05 5.17
C LYS A 13 5.50 -10.02 4.22
N SER A 14 4.31 -9.66 3.72
CA SER A 14 3.65 -10.42 2.65
C SER A 14 4.16 -10.01 1.26
N THR A 15 4.02 -10.89 0.26
CA THR A 15 4.34 -10.57 -1.15
C THR A 15 3.45 -9.46 -1.70
N LEU A 16 2.18 -9.40 -1.27
CA LEU A 16 1.27 -8.30 -1.62
C LEU A 16 1.71 -6.97 -1.01
N PHE A 17 2.23 -6.97 0.22
CA PHE A 17 2.86 -5.78 0.80
C PHE A 17 4.08 -5.33 -0.02
N MET A 18 4.89 -6.28 -0.53
CA MET A 18 6.01 -5.94 -1.42
C MET A 18 5.53 -5.35 -2.76
N LEU A 19 4.46 -5.89 -3.35
CA LEU A 19 3.86 -5.36 -4.59
C LEU A 19 3.43 -3.91 -4.44
N VAL A 20 2.69 -3.58 -3.37
CA VAL A 20 2.24 -2.19 -3.15
C VAL A 20 3.40 -1.24 -2.82
N CYS A 21 4.48 -1.74 -2.19
CA CYS A 21 5.70 -0.96 -2.00
C CYS A 21 6.41 -0.68 -3.33
N ALA A 22 6.50 -1.67 -4.23
CA ALA A 22 7.09 -1.48 -5.55
C ALA A 22 6.24 -0.54 -6.42
N PHE A 23 4.91 -0.57 -6.28
CA PHE A 23 4.00 0.29 -7.02
C PHE A 23 4.04 1.74 -6.52
N SER A 24 3.86 1.99 -5.22
CA SER A 24 3.64 3.34 -4.66
C SER A 24 4.81 3.90 -3.83
N GLY A 25 5.90 3.16 -3.71
CA GLY A 25 7.09 3.54 -2.96
C GLY A 25 7.04 3.09 -1.50
N THR A 26 8.14 2.50 -1.03
CA THR A 26 8.24 1.89 0.32
C THR A 26 7.94 2.88 1.45
N GLU A 27 8.53 4.08 1.43
CA GLU A 27 8.34 5.06 2.50
C GLU A 27 6.88 5.54 2.58
N ARG A 28 6.26 5.81 1.42
CA ARG A 28 4.85 6.17 1.35
C ARG A 28 3.96 5.07 1.91
N MET A 29 4.23 3.81 1.56
CA MET A 29 3.48 2.68 2.09
C MET A 29 3.69 2.52 3.60
N ARG A 30 4.90 2.72 4.13
CA ARG A 30 5.15 2.68 5.58
C ARG A 30 4.34 3.74 6.32
N THR A 31 4.33 4.99 5.83
CA THR A 31 3.54 6.07 6.41
C THR A 31 2.04 5.78 6.36
N ALA A 32 1.54 5.31 5.21
CA ALA A 32 0.12 4.97 5.05
C ALA A 32 -0.32 3.85 6.00
N TYR A 33 0.51 2.83 6.18
CA TYR A 33 0.23 1.71 7.09
C TYR A 33 0.31 2.14 8.57
N ALA A 34 1.27 2.98 8.94
CA ALA A 34 1.36 3.54 10.28
C ALA A 34 0.11 4.37 10.63
N HIS A 35 -0.37 5.18 9.68
CA HIS A 35 -1.63 5.91 9.81
C HIS A 35 -2.83 4.96 9.96
N ALA A 36 -2.95 3.96 9.08
CA ALA A 36 -4.05 2.99 9.13
C ALA A 36 -4.11 2.24 10.47
N VAL A 37 -2.95 1.89 11.05
CA VAL A 37 -2.88 1.28 12.38
C VAL A 37 -3.31 2.26 13.47
N ALA A 38 -2.83 3.51 13.43
CA ALA A 38 -3.17 4.54 14.42
C ALA A 38 -4.67 4.86 14.43
N GLU A 39 -5.31 4.88 13.26
CA GLU A 39 -6.74 5.18 13.09
C GLU A 39 -7.64 3.93 13.19
N GLY A 40 -7.08 2.76 13.50
CA GLY A 40 -7.88 1.54 13.73
C GLY A 40 -8.54 0.94 12.49
N TYR A 41 -7.91 1.07 11.32
CA TYR A 41 -8.39 0.46 10.08
C TYR A 41 -8.41 -1.06 10.20
N ARG A 42 -9.35 -1.70 9.52
CA ARG A 42 -9.47 -3.15 9.44
C ARG A 42 -8.57 -3.66 8.32
N PHE A 43 -7.73 -4.65 8.62
CA PHE A 43 -6.80 -5.23 7.64
C PHE A 43 -7.37 -6.52 7.05
N TYR A 44 -6.65 -7.10 6.07
CA TYR A 44 -6.96 -8.40 5.45
C TYR A 44 -8.14 -8.36 4.46
N SER A 45 -8.58 -9.54 4.02
CA SER A 45 -9.47 -9.73 2.85
C SER A 45 -10.82 -9.00 2.94
N TYR A 46 -11.35 -8.83 4.16
CA TYR A 46 -12.64 -8.15 4.41
C TYR A 46 -12.47 -6.83 5.18
N GLY A 47 -11.23 -6.36 5.26
CA GLY A 47 -10.91 -5.08 5.86
C GLY A 47 -11.19 -3.91 4.93
N ASP A 48 -10.61 -2.78 5.28
CA ASP A 48 -10.69 -1.56 4.50
C ASP A 48 -9.74 -1.62 3.29
N ALA A 49 -9.97 -0.72 2.34
CA ALA A 49 -9.23 -0.64 1.09
C ALA A 49 -8.32 0.59 1.07
N SER A 50 -7.32 0.51 0.20
CA SER A 50 -6.42 1.59 -0.16
C SER A 50 -6.57 1.89 -1.66
N LEU A 51 -6.48 3.17 -2.01
CA LEU A 51 -6.34 3.63 -3.39
C LEU A 51 -4.93 4.17 -3.57
N LEU A 52 -4.18 3.54 -4.46
CA LEU A 52 -2.76 3.74 -4.63
C LEU A 52 -2.46 4.25 -6.03
N PHE A 53 -1.47 5.13 -6.12
CA PHE A 53 -0.93 5.68 -7.37
C PHE A 53 0.55 5.33 -7.47
N PRO A 54 1.08 5.17 -8.69
CA PRO A 54 2.48 4.83 -8.88
C PRO A 54 3.38 5.87 -8.21
N ALA A 55 4.50 5.41 -7.68
CA ALA A 55 5.55 6.32 -7.23
C ALA A 55 5.94 7.23 -8.40
N PRO A 56 6.22 8.53 -8.16
CA PRO A 56 6.84 9.35 -9.19
C PRO A 56 8.10 8.62 -9.64
N GLU A 57 8.28 8.49 -10.96
CA GLU A 57 9.36 7.71 -11.55
C GLU A 57 10.66 8.00 -10.79
N ALA A 58 11.25 6.96 -10.20
CA ALA A 58 12.68 6.99 -9.99
C ALA A 58 13.25 7.08 -11.39
N VAL A 59 13.69 8.29 -11.78
CA VAL A 59 14.53 8.47 -12.96
C VAL A 59 15.65 7.45 -12.79
N ALA A 60 15.61 6.44 -13.66
CA ALA A 60 16.54 5.31 -13.65
C ALA A 60 17.99 5.79 -13.77
#